data_AF-A0A4Y8JX07-F1
#
_entry.id   AF-A0A4Y8JX07-F1
#
_cell.length_a   1.000
_cell.length_b   1.000
_cell.length_c   1.000
_cell.angle_alpha   90.00
_cell.angle_beta   90.00
_cell.angle_gamma   90.00
#
_symmetry.space_group_name_H-M   'P 1'
#
loop_
_entity.id
_entity.type
_entity.pdbx_description
1 polymer ?
#
loop_
_entity_poly.entity_id
_entity_poly.type
_entity_poly.pdbx_seq_one_letter_code
_entity_poly.pdbx_strand_id
1 'polypeptide(L)'
;MPAPRSAAATPGPRPAGGTKPASSTRIPPTAPGADRPGSSGRPPGGGRPGGRRLVAWIAGGLALVVVLAALFFLGQSLVGGGDPAPVAVGTSSATPTPSATPTEAPPAPVEVTGPQPAGEHAWDTLFGGECLQPYVSPWEEKFTVADCATPHAAQLVYRGVFAGDAATAFPGEAELAGQINALCSAPGVIDPAAAAAYSDLQVQGSYPVTEEQWTDGARYYYCFVSLASGEPLTATVAGPGPAA
;
A
#
# COMPACT_ATOMS: atom_id res chain seq x y z
N MET A 1 -11.95 -46.89 32.52
CA MET A 1 -12.78 -46.80 33.74
C MET A 1 -12.16 -47.75 34.76
N PRO A 2 -11.68 -47.31 35.94
CA PRO A 2 -12.38 -46.45 36.90
C PRO A 2 -11.56 -45.21 37.37
N ALA A 3 -12.28 -44.21 37.87
CA ALA A 3 -11.75 -43.00 38.50
C ALA A 3 -11.74 -43.13 40.03
N PRO A 4 -10.89 -42.36 40.74
CA PRO A 4 -11.21 -41.89 42.08
C PRO A 4 -11.37 -40.36 42.15
N ARG A 5 -12.03 -39.96 43.23
CA ARG A 5 -12.79 -38.72 43.46
C ARG A 5 -11.96 -37.63 44.17
N SER A 6 -12.33 -36.39 43.84
CA SER A 6 -12.51 -35.18 44.69
C SER A 6 -11.51 -34.81 45.79
N ALA A 7 -11.05 -33.55 45.74
CA ALA A 7 -10.98 -32.67 46.91
C ALA A 7 -11.13 -31.19 46.50
N ALA A 8 -11.99 -30.46 47.23
CA ALA A 8 -12.21 -29.02 47.15
C ALA A 8 -11.93 -28.41 48.54
N ALA A 9 -11.32 -27.21 48.59
CA ALA A 9 -11.16 -26.30 49.74
C ALA A 9 -10.11 -25.23 49.35
N THR A 10 -10.12 -23.92 49.60
CA THR A 10 -10.98 -22.93 50.30
C THR A 10 -10.40 -21.54 49.93
N PRO A 11 -11.16 -20.42 49.88
CA PRO A 11 -10.62 -19.09 49.58
C PRO A 11 -10.10 -18.35 50.83
N GLY A 12 -9.00 -17.60 50.69
CA GLY A 12 -8.38 -16.75 51.72
C GLY A 12 -8.37 -15.24 51.35
N PRO A 13 -8.14 -14.33 52.32
CA PRO A 13 -8.88 -13.07 52.44
C PRO A 13 -8.23 -11.81 51.81
N ARG A 14 -9.08 -10.80 51.58
CA ARG A 14 -8.75 -9.39 51.28
C ARG A 14 -8.09 -8.68 52.47
N PRO A 15 -7.33 -7.61 52.19
CA PRO A 15 -7.43 -6.37 52.95
C PRO A 15 -7.94 -5.19 52.12
N ALA A 16 -8.64 -4.30 52.83
CA ALA A 16 -9.17 -3.02 52.38
C ALA A 16 -8.26 -1.87 52.84
N GLY A 17 -8.37 -0.71 52.18
CA GLY A 17 -8.02 0.58 52.77
C GLY A 17 -7.15 1.46 51.88
N GLY A 18 -7.64 2.66 51.53
CA GLY A 18 -6.83 3.66 50.83
C GLY A 18 -7.66 4.78 50.21
N THR A 19 -8.00 5.76 51.02
CA THR A 19 -8.87 6.93 50.81
C THR A 19 -8.33 7.94 49.78
N LYS A 20 -9.24 8.64 49.06
CA LYS A 20 -8.98 9.77 48.14
C LYS A 20 -8.36 11.01 48.86
N PRO A 21 -7.86 12.05 48.15
CA PRO A 21 -8.76 13.10 47.61
C PRO A 21 -8.40 13.66 46.23
N ALA A 22 -9.43 14.25 45.60
CA ALA A 22 -9.38 14.99 44.36
C ALA A 22 -8.89 16.43 44.59
N SER A 23 -8.04 16.94 43.70
CA SER A 23 -7.63 18.35 43.69
C SER A 23 -8.64 19.18 42.90
N SER A 24 -9.48 19.93 43.62
CA SER A 24 -10.26 21.07 43.09
C SER A 24 -9.50 22.35 43.42
N THR A 25 -8.92 23.01 42.41
CA THR A 25 -8.33 24.35 42.60
C THR A 25 -9.38 25.41 42.34
N ARG A 26 -9.42 26.32 43.32
CA ARG A 26 -10.45 27.29 43.65
C ARG A 26 -10.21 28.62 42.92
N ILE A 27 -11.29 29.22 42.45
CA ILE A 27 -11.39 30.60 41.96
C ILE A 27 -11.18 31.59 43.13
N PRO A 28 -10.50 32.74 42.94
CA PRO A 28 -10.65 33.91 43.80
C PRO A 28 -11.58 35.00 43.20
N PRO A 29 -12.33 35.77 44.02
CA PRO A 29 -13.25 36.81 43.56
C PRO A 29 -12.69 38.26 43.62
N THR A 30 -13.08 39.05 42.60
CA THR A 30 -13.61 40.44 42.57
C THR A 30 -12.91 41.60 43.30
N ALA A 31 -12.52 42.66 42.56
CA ALA A 31 -13.03 44.05 42.72
C ALA A 31 -12.59 45.00 41.57
N PRO A 32 -13.40 46.03 41.22
CA PRO A 32 -13.23 46.88 40.04
C PRO A 32 -12.62 48.26 40.36
N GLY A 33 -11.99 48.90 39.37
CA GLY A 33 -11.54 50.29 39.45
C GLY A 33 -11.29 50.86 38.06
N ALA A 34 -12.00 51.93 37.73
CA ALA A 34 -12.08 52.55 36.42
C ALA A 34 -10.95 53.56 36.13
N ASP A 35 -10.92 53.96 34.86
CA ASP A 35 -10.48 55.24 34.29
C ASP A 35 -9.12 55.35 33.55
N ARG A 36 -9.28 55.78 32.29
CA ARG A 36 -8.39 56.13 31.15
C ARG A 36 -7.47 57.34 31.46
N PRO A 37 -6.52 57.81 30.59
CA PRO A 37 -6.52 57.76 29.10
C PRO A 37 -5.17 57.64 28.34
N GLY A 38 -5.27 57.39 27.01
CA GLY A 38 -4.45 58.12 26.03
C GLY A 38 -3.51 57.34 25.11
N SER A 39 -3.50 57.77 23.84
CA SER A 39 -2.42 57.66 22.83
C SER A 39 -2.54 56.60 21.72
N SER A 40 -3.22 57.02 20.65
CA SER A 40 -2.83 56.97 19.23
C SER A 40 -2.00 55.80 18.69
N GLY A 41 -2.61 55.09 17.73
CA GLY A 41 -1.94 54.28 16.72
C GLY A 41 -2.88 53.91 15.59
N ARG A 42 -3.11 54.84 14.65
CA ARG A 42 -3.80 54.58 13.39
C ARG A 42 -2.85 53.80 12.46
N PRO A 43 -3.22 52.66 11.88
CA PRO A 43 -2.48 52.13 10.74
C PRO A 43 -2.85 52.96 9.49
N PRO A 44 -1.87 53.41 8.68
CA PRO A 44 -2.17 54.02 7.39
C PRO A 44 -2.64 52.94 6.42
N GLY A 45 -3.74 53.22 5.74
CA GLY A 45 -4.09 52.51 4.52
C GLY A 45 -3.24 52.98 3.35
N GLY A 46 -3.11 52.12 2.35
CA GLY A 46 -2.87 52.52 0.96
C GLY A 46 -1.51 52.12 0.39
N GLY A 47 -1.54 51.17 -0.56
CA GLY A 47 -0.44 50.96 -1.51
C GLY A 47 -0.45 49.58 -2.15
N ARG A 48 -1.36 49.32 -3.11
CA ARG A 48 -1.24 48.15 -4.01
C ARG A 48 0.05 48.31 -4.84
N PRO A 49 1.05 47.43 -4.76
CA PRO A 49 2.16 47.45 -5.71
C PRO A 49 1.62 47.06 -7.10
N GLY A 50 1.93 47.91 -8.09
CA GLY A 50 1.22 48.00 -9.36
C GLY A 50 1.19 46.71 -10.20
N GLY A 51 0.01 46.42 -10.75
CA GLY A 51 -0.25 45.29 -11.65
C GLY A 51 0.66 45.20 -12.88
N ARG A 52 1.43 46.25 -13.21
CA ARG A 52 2.45 46.19 -14.28
C ARG A 52 3.60 45.21 -13.97
N ARG A 53 3.98 45.04 -12.69
CA ARG A 53 5.02 44.06 -12.33
C ARG A 53 4.50 42.62 -12.41
N LEU A 54 3.26 42.40 -11.95
CA LEU A 54 2.60 41.10 -12.03
C LEU A 54 2.33 40.68 -13.49
N VAL A 55 1.90 41.62 -14.35
CA VAL A 55 1.72 41.38 -15.79
C VAL A 55 3.05 41.09 -16.49
N ALA A 56 4.15 41.74 -16.09
CA ALA A 56 5.47 41.42 -16.63
C ALA A 56 5.96 40.02 -16.24
N TRP A 57 5.67 39.56 -15.02
CA TRP A 57 5.95 38.18 -14.58
C TRP A 57 5.11 37.15 -15.32
N ILE A 58 3.82 37.42 -15.53
CA ILE A 58 2.93 36.54 -16.30
C ILE A 58 3.37 36.46 -17.76
N ALA A 59 3.73 37.60 -18.38
CA ALA A 59 4.21 37.63 -19.76
C ALA A 59 5.56 36.90 -19.92
N GLY A 60 6.48 37.06 -18.97
CA GLY A 60 7.76 36.34 -18.96
C GLY A 60 7.58 34.82 -18.78
N GLY A 61 6.69 34.42 -17.87
CA GLY A 61 6.33 33.00 -17.67
C GLY A 61 5.69 32.39 -18.91
N LEU A 62 4.75 33.09 -19.54
CA LEU A 62 4.09 32.62 -20.76
C LEU A 62 5.09 32.48 -21.92
N ALA A 63 6.00 33.43 -22.08
CA ALA A 63 7.06 33.36 -23.10
C ALA A 63 7.98 32.15 -22.88
N LEU A 64 8.35 31.86 -21.63
CA LEU A 64 9.16 30.68 -21.29
C LEU A 64 8.43 29.38 -21.61
N VAL A 65 7.13 29.28 -21.28
CA VAL A 65 6.30 28.10 -21.59
C VAL A 65 6.21 27.87 -23.11
N VAL A 66 6.04 28.93 -23.90
CA VAL A 66 6.01 28.84 -25.37
C VAL A 66 7.35 28.35 -25.93
N VAL A 67 8.47 28.82 -25.39
CA VAL A 67 9.81 28.36 -25.80
C VAL A 67 10.02 26.87 -25.45
N LEU A 68 9.62 26.45 -24.25
CA LEU A 68 9.71 25.04 -23.84
C LEU A 68 8.82 24.14 -24.69
N ALA A 69 7.60 24.57 -25.03
CA ALA A 69 6.72 23.84 -25.93
C ALA A 69 7.33 23.71 -27.33
N ALA A 70 7.91 24.79 -27.87
CA ALA A 70 8.58 24.74 -29.18
C ALA A 70 9.76 23.76 -29.20
N LEU A 71 10.58 23.74 -28.13
CA LEU A 71 11.68 22.79 -27.98
C LEU A 71 11.18 21.34 -27.83
N PHE A 72 10.08 21.13 -27.12
CA PHE A 72 9.45 19.81 -26.98
C PHE A 72 8.95 19.27 -28.32
N PHE A 73 8.22 20.07 -29.10
CA PHE A 73 7.77 19.67 -30.43
C PHE A 73 8.93 19.48 -31.41
N LEU A 74 9.99 20.29 -31.31
CA LEU A 74 11.21 20.11 -32.10
C LEU A 74 11.91 18.78 -31.74
N GLY A 75 11.94 18.40 -30.46
CA GLY A 75 12.43 17.10 -30.01
C GLY A 75 11.59 15.92 -30.54
N GLN A 76 10.26 16.03 -30.51
CA GLN A 76 9.38 15.00 -31.10
C GLN A 76 9.57 14.85 -32.62
N SER A 77 9.85 15.95 -33.33
CA SER A 77 10.08 15.90 -34.78
C SER A 77 11.38 15.18 -35.19
N LEU A 78 12.35 15.05 -34.28
CA LEU A 78 13.62 14.35 -34.52
C LEU A 78 13.53 12.84 -34.26
N VAL A 79 12.52 12.38 -33.48
CA VAL A 79 12.30 10.96 -33.16
C VAL A 79 11.27 10.30 -34.10
N GLY A 80 10.46 11.08 -34.82
CA GLY A 80 9.44 10.57 -35.75
C GLY A 80 9.92 10.18 -37.15
N GLY A 81 11.22 10.24 -37.45
CA GLY A 81 11.77 9.97 -38.78
C GLY A 81 12.34 8.57 -38.92
N GLY A 82 11.49 7.55 -38.99
CA GLY A 82 11.93 6.17 -39.12
C GLY A 82 10.83 5.21 -39.55
N ASP A 83 10.24 5.41 -40.72
CA ASP A 83 9.45 4.39 -41.40
C ASP A 83 10.37 3.33 -42.02
N PRO A 84 10.36 2.06 -41.58
CA PRO A 84 10.82 0.98 -42.44
C PRO A 84 9.77 0.76 -43.53
N ALA A 85 10.13 1.13 -44.77
CA ALA A 85 9.35 0.83 -45.96
C ALA A 85 8.98 -0.67 -46.03
N PRO A 86 7.71 -1.04 -46.29
CA PRO A 86 7.37 -2.43 -46.55
C PRO A 86 7.92 -2.83 -47.90
N VAL A 87 8.99 -3.62 -47.90
CA VAL A 87 9.44 -4.36 -49.08
C VAL A 87 8.41 -5.44 -49.40
N ALA A 88 7.72 -5.27 -50.54
CA ALA A 88 6.83 -6.27 -51.10
C ALA A 88 7.63 -7.51 -51.50
N VAL A 89 7.36 -8.65 -50.84
CA VAL A 89 7.87 -9.96 -51.25
C VAL A 89 6.72 -10.72 -51.91
N GLY A 90 6.94 -11.13 -53.16
CA GLY A 90 5.92 -11.72 -54.03
C GLY A 90 5.34 -13.03 -53.48
N THR A 91 4.03 -13.18 -53.63
CA THR A 91 3.29 -14.41 -53.39
C THR A 91 3.63 -15.44 -54.46
N SER A 92 4.48 -16.41 -54.13
CA SER A 92 4.59 -17.66 -54.90
C SER A 92 3.71 -18.71 -54.25
N SER A 93 2.65 -19.10 -54.97
CA SER A 93 1.79 -20.22 -54.64
C SER A 93 2.60 -21.51 -54.71
N ALA A 94 2.78 -22.19 -53.57
CA ALA A 94 3.43 -23.49 -53.49
C ALA A 94 2.39 -24.57 -53.10
N THR A 95 2.23 -25.52 -54.00
CA THR A 95 1.46 -26.77 -53.89
C THR A 95 1.79 -27.54 -52.59
N PRO A 96 0.80 -28.10 -51.85
CA PRO A 96 1.07 -28.85 -50.63
C PRO A 96 1.72 -30.22 -50.92
N THR A 97 2.86 -30.48 -50.28
CA THR A 97 3.57 -31.78 -50.23
C THR A 97 3.73 -32.16 -48.73
N PRO A 98 3.62 -33.45 -48.35
CA PRO A 98 3.15 -33.85 -47.02
C PRO A 98 4.14 -33.64 -45.85
N SER A 99 3.54 -33.19 -44.74
CA SER A 99 3.87 -33.34 -43.31
C SER A 99 5.26 -33.88 -42.93
N ALA A 100 6.14 -32.97 -42.50
CA ALA A 100 7.25 -33.30 -41.61
C ALA A 100 6.77 -33.22 -40.14
N THR A 101 7.08 -34.24 -39.35
CA THR A 101 6.83 -34.35 -37.91
C THR A 101 7.39 -33.12 -37.16
N PRO A 102 6.61 -32.40 -36.35
CA PRO A 102 7.12 -31.29 -35.56
C PRO A 102 8.05 -31.78 -34.45
N THR A 103 9.31 -31.34 -34.48
CA THR A 103 10.21 -31.31 -33.32
C THR A 103 9.69 -30.25 -32.35
N GLU A 104 9.36 -30.65 -31.14
CA GLU A 104 8.86 -29.79 -30.07
C GLU A 104 9.96 -28.79 -29.64
N ALA A 105 9.64 -27.49 -29.69
CA ALA A 105 10.51 -26.45 -29.16
C ALA A 105 10.58 -26.58 -27.62
N PRO A 106 11.72 -26.27 -26.97
CA PRO A 106 11.81 -26.28 -25.51
C PRO A 106 10.69 -25.44 -24.90
N PRO A 107 9.99 -25.93 -23.85
CA PRO A 107 8.92 -25.18 -23.22
C PRO A 107 9.49 -23.85 -22.69
N ALA A 108 8.72 -22.78 -22.89
CA ALA A 108 9.04 -21.48 -22.32
C ALA A 108 9.19 -21.62 -20.79
N PRO A 109 10.09 -20.85 -20.15
CA PRO A 109 10.24 -20.86 -18.70
C PRO A 109 8.88 -20.63 -18.03
N VAL A 110 8.50 -21.54 -17.12
CA VAL A 110 7.31 -21.40 -16.29
C VAL A 110 7.49 -20.18 -15.38
N GLU A 111 6.61 -19.20 -15.52
CA GLU A 111 6.53 -18.07 -14.60
C GLU A 111 6.07 -18.58 -13.24
N VAL A 112 6.91 -18.42 -12.21
CA VAL A 112 6.56 -18.80 -10.84
C VAL A 112 5.55 -17.80 -10.32
N THR A 113 4.35 -18.28 -10.03
CA THR A 113 3.21 -17.48 -9.52
C THR A 113 2.74 -17.91 -8.14
N GLY A 114 3.44 -18.87 -7.52
CA GLY A 114 3.16 -19.36 -6.16
C GLY A 114 4.07 -18.73 -5.10
N PRO A 115 3.84 -19.06 -3.82
CA PRO A 115 4.62 -18.52 -2.71
C PRO A 115 6.13 -18.70 -2.91
N GLN A 116 6.92 -17.69 -2.54
CA GLN A 116 8.37 -17.79 -2.56
C GLN A 116 8.87 -18.87 -1.57
N PRO A 117 10.00 -19.54 -1.85
CA PRO A 117 10.61 -20.49 -0.92
C PRO A 117 11.17 -19.76 0.31
N ALA A 118 11.50 -20.51 1.37
CA ALA A 118 12.12 -19.93 2.56
C ALA A 118 13.42 -19.18 2.22
N GLY A 119 13.62 -18.00 2.83
CA GLY A 119 14.75 -17.11 2.56
C GLY A 119 14.36 -15.64 2.48
N GLU A 120 15.33 -14.77 2.21
CA GLU A 120 15.11 -13.33 2.02
C GLU A 120 14.68 -13.03 0.59
N HIS A 121 13.62 -12.24 0.44
CA HIS A 121 13.06 -11.82 -0.85
C HIS A 121 12.75 -10.33 -0.85
N ALA A 122 12.88 -9.69 -2.01
CA ALA A 122 12.40 -8.32 -2.19
C ALA A 122 10.87 -8.31 -2.17
N TRP A 123 10.27 -7.26 -1.59
CA TRP A 123 8.81 -7.16 -1.41
C TRP A 123 8.00 -7.38 -2.68
N ASP A 124 8.51 -6.91 -3.83
CA ASP A 124 7.86 -6.98 -5.13
C ASP A 124 7.93 -8.38 -5.77
N THR A 125 8.74 -9.27 -5.21
CA THR A 125 8.89 -10.66 -5.66
C THR A 125 8.00 -11.65 -4.91
N LEU A 126 7.26 -11.23 -3.89
CA LEU A 126 6.32 -12.09 -3.16
C LEU A 126 5.01 -12.26 -3.94
N PHE A 127 4.35 -13.40 -3.81
CA PHE A 127 3.16 -13.76 -4.61
C PHE A 127 1.89 -14.05 -3.80
N GLY A 128 1.98 -14.14 -2.48
CA GLY A 128 0.87 -14.51 -1.60
C GLY A 128 1.00 -15.95 -1.11
N GLY A 129 0.67 -16.15 0.17
CA GLY A 129 0.79 -17.40 0.92
C GLY A 129 2.01 -17.45 1.85
N GLU A 130 2.98 -16.56 1.70
CA GLU A 130 4.24 -16.59 2.45
C GLU A 130 4.09 -16.22 3.92
N CYS A 131 4.65 -17.04 4.80
CA CYS A 131 4.77 -16.75 6.23
C CYS A 131 6.08 -16.02 6.52
N LEU A 132 6.04 -14.98 7.34
CA LEU A 132 7.09 -13.97 7.47
C LEU A 132 7.62 -13.92 8.90
N GLN A 133 8.94 -14.01 9.04
CA GLN A 133 9.61 -13.93 10.34
C GLN A 133 11.05 -13.37 10.17
N PRO A 134 11.39 -12.20 10.76
CA PRO A 134 10.51 -11.29 11.50
C PRO A 134 9.54 -10.52 10.59
N TYR A 135 8.59 -9.82 11.21
CA TYR A 135 7.72 -8.85 10.54
C TYR A 135 7.57 -7.60 11.41
N VAL A 136 7.75 -6.43 10.80
CA VAL A 136 7.62 -5.13 11.47
C VAL A 136 6.51 -4.31 10.83
N SER A 137 6.51 -4.22 9.49
CA SER A 137 5.51 -3.45 8.74
C SER A 137 5.24 -4.06 7.36
N PRO A 138 4.14 -3.71 6.68
CA PRO A 138 3.90 -4.12 5.29
C PRO A 138 4.78 -3.35 4.29
N TRP A 139 5.56 -2.37 4.76
CA TRP A 139 6.35 -1.44 3.96
C TRP A 139 7.86 -1.76 3.96
N GLU A 140 8.25 -2.93 4.49
CA GLU A 140 9.63 -3.38 4.41
C GLU A 140 10.05 -3.59 2.94
N GLU A 141 11.29 -3.22 2.61
CA GLU A 141 11.84 -3.48 1.27
C GLU A 141 12.15 -4.96 1.04
N LYS A 142 12.30 -5.71 2.14
CA LYS A 142 12.66 -7.12 2.14
C LYS A 142 11.90 -7.88 3.20
N PHE A 143 11.54 -9.11 2.87
CA PHE A 143 10.89 -10.02 3.80
C PHE A 143 11.65 -11.34 3.87
N THR A 144 11.70 -11.93 5.07
CA THR A 144 12.22 -13.28 5.25
C THR A 144 11.05 -14.26 5.32
N VAL A 145 10.95 -15.12 4.31
CA VAL A 145 9.95 -16.18 4.23
C VAL A 145 10.40 -17.35 5.11
N ALA A 146 9.50 -17.78 5.97
CA ALA A 146 9.65 -18.88 6.92
C ALA A 146 8.69 -20.03 6.58
N ASP A 147 8.89 -21.17 7.24
CA ASP A 147 7.97 -22.30 7.16
C ASP A 147 6.66 -21.97 7.89
N CYS A 148 5.54 -22.01 7.18
CA CYS A 148 4.21 -21.76 7.72
C CYS A 148 3.75 -22.79 8.77
N ALA A 149 4.42 -23.95 8.89
CA ALA A 149 4.19 -24.90 9.98
C ALA A 149 4.88 -24.47 11.30
N THR A 150 5.68 -23.40 11.28
CA THR A 150 6.37 -22.86 12.45
C THR A 150 5.77 -21.51 12.89
N PRO A 151 5.93 -21.10 14.16
CA PRO A 151 5.48 -19.80 14.63
C PRO A 151 6.11 -18.63 13.84
N HIS A 152 5.28 -17.77 13.26
CA HIS A 152 5.70 -16.63 12.43
C HIS A 152 4.96 -15.34 12.80
N ALA A 153 5.57 -14.19 12.55
CA ALA A 153 5.05 -12.90 13.01
C ALA A 153 3.91 -12.36 12.14
N ALA A 154 3.93 -12.66 10.84
CA ALA A 154 2.87 -12.28 9.92
C ALA A 154 2.81 -13.23 8.72
N GLN A 155 1.72 -13.19 7.97
CA GLN A 155 1.59 -13.89 6.70
C GLN A 155 1.16 -12.90 5.61
N LEU A 156 1.84 -12.91 4.46
CA LEU A 156 1.31 -12.29 3.24
C LEU A 156 0.24 -13.24 2.71
N VAL A 157 -1.04 -12.96 2.98
CA VAL A 157 -2.13 -13.89 2.63
C VAL A 157 -2.56 -13.78 1.18
N TYR A 158 -2.32 -12.63 0.53
CA TYR A 158 -2.71 -12.42 -0.86
C TYR A 158 -1.93 -11.28 -1.51
N ARG A 159 -1.65 -11.43 -2.81
CA ARG A 159 -1.24 -10.34 -3.70
C ARG A 159 -2.28 -10.19 -4.80
N GLY A 160 -2.85 -9.00 -4.93
CA GLY A 160 -3.78 -8.67 -6.00
C GLY A 160 -3.25 -7.57 -6.90
N VAL A 161 -3.97 -7.31 -8.00
CA VAL A 161 -3.70 -6.19 -8.92
C VAL A 161 -4.83 -5.19 -8.79
N PHE A 162 -4.52 -3.90 -8.73
CA PHE A 162 -5.55 -2.87 -8.83
C PHE A 162 -6.24 -2.93 -10.20
N ALA A 163 -7.55 -2.67 -10.22
CA ALA A 163 -8.31 -2.63 -11.46
C ALA A 163 -7.78 -1.53 -12.40
N GLY A 164 -7.82 -1.80 -13.70
CA GLY A 164 -7.30 -0.91 -14.74
C GLY A 164 -6.36 -1.65 -15.69
N ASP A 165 -6.00 -0.98 -16.77
CA ASP A 165 -4.96 -1.41 -17.69
C ASP A 165 -3.64 -0.68 -17.43
N ALA A 166 -2.60 -1.01 -18.21
CA ALA A 166 -1.29 -0.36 -18.09
C ALA A 166 -1.34 1.17 -18.31
N ALA A 167 -2.32 1.67 -19.08
CA ALA A 167 -2.49 3.09 -19.40
C ALA A 167 -3.31 3.85 -18.35
N THR A 168 -3.88 3.15 -17.36
CA THR A 168 -4.65 3.77 -16.29
C THR A 168 -3.75 4.71 -15.49
N ALA A 169 -4.15 5.99 -15.35
CA ALA A 169 -3.42 7.00 -14.59
C ALA A 169 -3.41 6.69 -13.10
N PHE A 170 -2.39 7.17 -12.37
CA PHE A 170 -2.31 6.98 -10.91
C PHE A 170 -3.51 7.67 -10.25
N PRO A 171 -4.40 6.92 -9.56
CA PRO A 171 -5.58 7.52 -8.93
C PRO A 171 -5.25 8.36 -7.69
N GLY A 172 -4.00 8.31 -7.22
CA GLY A 172 -3.53 8.97 -6.02
C GLY A 172 -3.51 8.02 -4.82
N GLU A 173 -2.58 8.26 -3.90
CA GLU A 173 -2.37 7.44 -2.70
C GLU A 173 -3.66 7.29 -1.87
N ALA A 174 -4.39 8.38 -1.66
CA ALA A 174 -5.61 8.38 -0.84
C ALA A 174 -6.72 7.49 -1.42
N GLU A 175 -6.84 7.44 -2.75
CA GLU A 175 -7.84 6.62 -3.42
C GLU A 175 -7.49 5.13 -3.33
N LEU A 176 -6.21 4.78 -3.49
CA LEU A 176 -5.75 3.40 -3.28
C LEU A 176 -5.92 2.98 -1.81
N ALA A 177 -5.48 3.82 -0.88
CA ALA A 177 -5.61 3.60 0.56
C ALA A 177 -7.07 3.33 0.98
N GLY A 178 -8.02 4.08 0.40
CA GLY A 178 -9.45 3.93 0.66
C GLY A 178 -10.03 2.56 0.27
N GLN A 179 -9.37 1.83 -0.63
CA GLN A 179 -9.83 0.55 -1.15
C GLN A 179 -9.18 -0.66 -0.46
N ILE A 180 -8.00 -0.50 0.15
CA ILE A 180 -7.19 -1.62 0.67
C ILE A 180 -7.95 -2.49 1.66
N ASN A 181 -8.67 -1.91 2.62
CA ASN A 181 -9.40 -2.71 3.61
C ASN A 181 -10.45 -3.60 2.95
N ALA A 182 -11.15 -3.11 1.93
CA ALA A 182 -12.15 -3.88 1.20
C ALA A 182 -11.51 -5.00 0.37
N LEU A 183 -10.39 -4.70 -0.30
CA LEU A 183 -9.65 -5.67 -1.12
C LEU A 183 -9.03 -6.78 -0.25
N CYS A 184 -8.36 -6.42 0.85
CA CYS A 184 -7.69 -7.39 1.71
C CYS A 184 -8.64 -8.15 2.65
N SER A 185 -9.89 -7.71 2.79
CA SER A 185 -10.94 -8.44 3.51
C SER A 185 -11.92 -9.14 2.57
N ALA A 186 -11.63 -9.18 1.27
CA ALA A 186 -12.49 -9.84 0.30
C ALA A 186 -12.63 -11.34 0.61
N PRO A 187 -13.80 -11.96 0.34
CA PRO A 187 -13.99 -13.38 0.55
C PRO A 187 -12.91 -14.20 -0.15
N GLY A 188 -12.31 -15.15 0.57
CA GLY A 188 -11.25 -16.03 0.06
C GLY A 188 -9.83 -15.54 0.31
N VAL A 189 -9.60 -14.27 0.67
CA VAL A 189 -8.24 -13.78 1.04
C VAL A 189 -7.77 -14.44 2.34
N ILE A 190 -8.65 -14.57 3.33
CA ILE A 190 -8.39 -15.19 4.63
C ILE A 190 -9.30 -16.42 4.76
N ASP A 191 -8.75 -17.54 5.26
CA ASP A 191 -9.52 -18.71 5.65
C ASP A 191 -10.23 -18.43 6.99
N PRO A 192 -11.57 -18.32 7.01
CA PRO A 192 -12.30 -18.02 8.24
C PRO A 192 -12.20 -19.14 9.29
N ALA A 193 -11.99 -20.40 8.90
CA ALA A 193 -11.86 -21.50 9.84
C ALA A 193 -10.52 -21.44 10.58
N ALA A 194 -9.43 -21.16 9.85
CA ALA A 194 -8.12 -20.95 10.46
C ALA A 194 -8.08 -19.65 11.28
N ALA A 195 -8.67 -18.57 10.77
CA ALA A 195 -8.72 -17.27 11.44
C ALA A 195 -9.47 -17.31 12.78
N ALA A 196 -10.48 -18.16 12.93
CA ALA A 196 -11.27 -18.29 14.15
C ALA A 196 -10.45 -18.70 15.40
N ALA A 197 -9.21 -19.19 15.21
CA ALA A 197 -8.30 -19.50 16.30
C ALA A 197 -7.69 -18.25 16.97
N TYR A 198 -7.80 -17.08 16.34
CA TYR A 198 -7.14 -15.85 16.75
C TYR A 198 -8.16 -14.72 16.94
N SER A 199 -8.18 -14.10 18.11
CA SER A 199 -9.17 -13.06 18.46
C SER A 199 -8.78 -11.64 18.03
N ASP A 200 -7.52 -11.44 17.67
CA ASP A 200 -6.89 -10.14 17.47
C ASP A 200 -6.11 -10.06 16.14
N LEU A 201 -6.58 -10.80 15.12
CA LEU A 201 -6.07 -10.67 13.76
C LEU A 201 -6.26 -9.24 13.26
N GLN A 202 -5.18 -8.67 12.75
CA GLN A 202 -5.18 -7.40 12.05
C GLN A 202 -4.75 -7.61 10.61
N VAL A 203 -5.45 -6.93 9.71
CA VAL A 203 -5.14 -6.90 8.27
C VAL A 203 -4.44 -5.58 7.97
N GLN A 204 -3.34 -5.65 7.24
CA GLN A 204 -2.54 -4.52 6.82
C GLN A 204 -2.27 -4.66 5.32
N GLY A 205 -2.15 -3.55 4.60
CA GLY A 205 -1.82 -3.60 3.19
C GLY A 205 -0.73 -2.62 2.80
N SER A 206 0.09 -3.02 1.82
CA SER A 206 0.98 -2.11 1.10
C SER A 206 0.63 -2.08 -0.38
N TYR A 207 0.93 -0.95 -1.00
CA TYR A 207 0.50 -0.57 -2.34
C TYR A 207 1.37 0.59 -2.84
N PRO A 208 1.39 0.88 -4.15
CA PRO A 208 2.14 2.01 -4.69
C PRO A 208 1.62 3.33 -4.11
N VAL A 209 2.51 4.15 -3.57
CA VAL A 209 2.15 5.44 -2.94
C VAL A 209 2.58 6.64 -3.77
N THR A 210 3.35 6.42 -4.84
CA THR A 210 3.81 7.48 -5.74
C THR A 210 3.39 7.24 -7.19
N GLU A 211 3.27 8.33 -7.94
CA GLU A 211 3.03 8.27 -9.39
C GLU A 211 4.17 7.55 -10.11
N GLU A 212 5.42 7.74 -9.65
CA GLU A 212 6.61 7.08 -10.22
C GLU A 212 6.53 5.55 -10.11
N GLN A 213 6.22 5.02 -8.91
CA GLN A 213 6.00 3.58 -8.72
C GLN A 213 4.89 3.06 -9.63
N TRP A 214 3.81 3.83 -9.76
CA TRP A 214 2.69 3.51 -10.64
C TRP A 214 3.13 3.51 -12.11
N THR A 215 3.90 4.49 -12.59
CA THR A 215 4.37 4.52 -13.98
C THR A 215 5.39 3.42 -14.28
N ASP A 216 6.14 2.99 -13.28
CA ASP A 216 7.11 1.88 -13.38
C ASP A 216 6.45 0.50 -13.36
N GLY A 217 5.12 0.45 -13.29
CA GLY A 217 4.34 -0.79 -13.40
C GLY A 217 3.99 -1.43 -12.06
N ALA A 218 4.29 -0.79 -10.92
CA ALA A 218 3.77 -1.24 -9.64
C ALA A 218 2.24 -1.06 -9.65
N ARG A 219 1.53 -2.17 -9.84
CA ARG A 219 0.06 -2.26 -9.87
C ARG A 219 -0.49 -3.20 -8.80
N TYR A 220 0.40 -3.79 -8.01
CA TYR A 220 0.04 -4.80 -7.01
C TYR A 220 -0.31 -4.16 -5.67
N TYR A 221 -1.24 -4.79 -4.96
CA TYR A 221 -1.41 -4.59 -3.52
C TYR A 221 -1.14 -5.91 -2.80
N TYR A 222 -0.61 -5.80 -1.58
CA TYR A 222 -0.14 -6.92 -0.78
C TYR A 222 -0.91 -6.92 0.53
N CYS A 223 -1.59 -8.01 0.85
CA CYS A 223 -2.43 -8.14 2.04
C CYS A 223 -1.71 -8.98 3.07
N PHE A 224 -1.33 -8.35 4.18
CA PHE A 224 -0.66 -8.98 5.30
C PHE A 224 -1.62 -9.18 6.46
N VAL A 225 -1.41 -10.26 7.20
CA VAL A 225 -2.12 -10.56 8.43
C VAL A 225 -1.11 -10.79 9.54
N SER A 226 -1.34 -10.17 10.69
CA SER A 226 -0.57 -10.36 11.92
C SER A 226 -1.52 -10.33 13.12
N LEU A 227 -1.00 -10.55 14.34
CA LEU A 227 -1.78 -10.37 15.57
C LEU A 227 -1.46 -9.02 16.19
N ALA A 228 -2.50 -8.27 16.59
CA ALA A 228 -2.33 -6.97 17.23
C ALA A 228 -1.56 -7.05 18.57
N SER A 229 -1.60 -8.20 19.24
CA SER A 229 -0.79 -8.50 20.43
C SER A 229 0.71 -8.63 20.15
N GLY A 230 1.11 -8.88 18.90
CA GLY A 230 2.49 -9.23 18.53
C GLY A 230 2.86 -10.70 18.81
N GLU A 231 1.91 -11.51 19.29
CA GLU A 231 2.09 -12.97 19.39
C GLU A 231 2.20 -13.60 17.98
N PRO A 232 2.86 -14.76 17.84
CA PRO A 232 3.03 -15.38 16.54
C PRO A 232 1.74 -16.07 16.07
N LEU A 233 1.54 -16.07 14.77
CA LEU A 233 0.67 -17.02 14.09
C LEU A 233 1.32 -18.40 14.15
N THR A 234 0.54 -19.43 14.47
CA THR A 234 1.01 -20.82 14.58
C THR A 234 0.57 -21.73 13.43
N ALA A 235 -0.22 -21.18 12.50
CA ALA A 235 -0.72 -21.85 11.32
C ALA A 235 -1.03 -20.82 10.24
N THR A 236 -1.06 -21.25 8.98
CA THR A 236 -1.55 -20.42 7.88
C THR A 236 -2.99 -19.97 8.11
N VAL A 237 -3.25 -18.71 7.81
CA VAL A 237 -4.59 -18.10 7.75
C VAL A 237 -4.94 -17.64 6.33
N ALA A 238 -4.02 -17.80 5.36
CA ALA A 238 -4.31 -17.51 3.96
C ALA A 238 -5.44 -18.41 3.44
N GLY A 239 -6.42 -17.79 2.79
CA GLY A 239 -7.47 -18.50 2.07
C GLY A 239 -7.06 -18.87 0.65
N PRO A 240 -7.96 -19.46 -0.14
CA PRO A 240 -7.68 -19.86 -1.53
C PRO A 240 -7.53 -18.70 -2.52
N GLY A 241 -7.69 -17.45 -2.07
CA GLY A 241 -7.81 -16.25 -2.89
C GLY A 241 -9.27 -15.92 -3.25
N PRO A 242 -9.55 -14.67 -3.67
CA PRO A 242 -10.86 -14.29 -4.17
C PRO A 242 -11.26 -15.12 -5.40
N ALA A 243 -12.53 -15.51 -5.47
CA ALA A 243 -13.09 -16.07 -6.69
C ALA A 243 -13.14 -14.99 -7.79
N ALA A 244 -12.77 -15.37 -9.02
CA ALA A 244 -12.84 -14.51 -10.20
C ALA A 244 -14.27 -14.39 -10.75
#